data_AF-A0A924ZF55-F1
#
_entry.id   AF-A0A924ZF55-F1
#
_cell.length_a   1.000
_cell.length_b   1.000
_cell.length_c   1.000
_cell.angle_alpha   90.00
_cell.angle_beta   90.00
_cell.angle_gamma   90.00
#
_symmetry.space_group_name_H-M   'P 1'
#
loop_
_entity.id
_entity.type
_entity.pdbx_description
1 polymer ?
#
loop_
_entity_poly.entity_id
_entity_poly.type
_entity_poly.pdbx_seq_one_letter_code
_entity_poly.pdbx_strand_id
1 'polypeptide(L)'
;MTLPEPQISLRRMGREGEPLVVIDRFSGMGESLLEAGYGATYQHGGAAYPGIRSWADPSYLDGRRDLMMQIMQRVFGFTRGARLDA
;
A
#
# COMPACT_ATOMS: atom_id res chain seq x y z
N MET A 1 9.27 5.96 -16.51
CA MET A 1 7.81 6.13 -16.57
C MET A 1 7.40 7.13 -15.51
N THR A 2 6.60 8.13 -15.87
CA THR A 2 6.09 9.12 -14.92
C THR A 2 4.80 8.57 -14.31
N LEU A 3 4.76 8.44 -12.97
CA LEU A 3 3.54 8.02 -12.28
C LEU A 3 2.46 9.11 -12.44
N PRO A 4 1.17 8.75 -12.48
CA PRO A 4 0.10 9.75 -12.51
C PRO A 4 0.14 10.64 -11.27
N GLU A 5 -0.50 11.81 -11.30
CA GLU A 5 -0.61 12.64 -10.10
C GLU A 5 -1.54 11.95 -9.07
N PRO A 6 -1.09 11.61 -7.86
CA PRO A 6 -1.94 10.95 -6.86
C PRO A 6 -3.00 11.93 -6.35
N GLN A 7 -4.19 11.44 -6.06
CA GLN A 7 -5.24 12.23 -5.41
C GLN A 7 -5.43 11.72 -3.99
N ILE A 8 -5.31 12.61 -3.00
CA ILE A 8 -5.32 12.24 -1.59
C ILE A 8 -6.56 12.84 -0.96
N SER A 9 -7.36 12.01 -0.30
CA SER A 9 -8.43 12.49 0.58
C SER A 9 -8.27 11.94 1.98
N LEU A 10 -8.50 12.81 2.97
CA LEU A 10 -8.49 12.46 4.38
C LEU A 10 -9.93 12.47 4.90
N ARG A 11 -10.31 11.38 5.54
CA ARG A 11 -11.62 11.20 6.17
C ARG A 11 -11.44 10.82 7.63
N ARG A 12 -12.49 11.04 8.42
CA ARG A 12 -12.61 10.52 9.78
C ARG A 12 -13.60 9.37 9.75
N MET A 13 -13.28 8.25 10.39
CA MET A 13 -14.08 7.04 10.35
C MET A 13 -14.36 6.50 11.76
N GLY A 14 -15.53 5.87 11.93
CA GLY A 14 -15.98 5.35 13.22
C GLY A 14 -16.49 6.43 14.17
N ARG A 15 -16.92 6.02 15.37
CA ARG A 15 -17.28 6.95 16.46
C ARG A 15 -16.03 7.54 17.12
N GLU A 16 -14.92 6.83 16.99
CA GLU A 16 -13.59 7.15 17.46
C GLU A 16 -12.99 8.33 16.68
N GLY A 17 -13.43 8.56 15.44
CA GLY A 17 -12.91 9.64 14.60
C GLY A 17 -11.47 9.39 14.13
N GLU A 18 -11.10 8.13 13.96
CA GLU A 18 -9.76 7.77 13.51
C GLU A 18 -9.53 8.18 12.04
N PRO A 19 -8.29 8.55 11.66
CA PRO A 19 -7.99 9.02 10.32
C PRO A 19 -8.02 7.86 9.31
N LEU A 20 -8.72 8.09 8.19
CA LEU A 20 -8.70 7.25 7.00
C LEU A 20 -8.10 8.04 5.84
N VAL A 21 -7.01 7.55 5.27
CA VAL A 21 -6.39 8.13 4.08
C VAL A 21 -6.77 7.31 2.86
N VAL A 22 -7.33 7.97 1.85
CA VAL A 22 -7.60 7.37 0.54
C VAL A 22 -6.64 7.98 -0.46
N ILE A 23 -5.96 7.13 -1.22
CA ILE A 23 -5.02 7.54 -2.28
C ILE A 23 -5.51 6.98 -3.60
N ASP A 24 -6.14 7.84 -4.40
CA ASP A 24 -6.56 7.51 -5.75
C ASP A 24 -5.40 7.73 -6.73
N ARG A 25 -5.42 6.98 -7.84
CA ARG A 25 -4.38 7.01 -8.89
C ARG A 25 -2.97 6.73 -8.32
N PHE A 26 -2.87 5.77 -7.41
CA PHE A 26 -1.62 5.46 -6.71
C PHE A 26 -0.52 4.97 -7.67
N SER A 27 -0.72 3.83 -8.33
CA SER A 27 0.37 3.16 -9.08
C SER A 27 0.47 3.59 -10.54
N GLY A 28 -0.65 3.72 -11.26
CA GLY A 28 -0.62 3.91 -12.71
C GLY A 28 0.05 2.76 -13.49
N MET A 29 0.29 1.61 -12.82
CA MET A 29 1.06 0.47 -13.31
C MET A 29 0.16 -0.76 -13.55
N GLY A 30 -1.10 -0.55 -13.94
CA GLY A 30 -2.09 -1.62 -14.00
C GLY A 30 -1.63 -2.83 -14.83
N GLU A 31 -1.11 -2.57 -16.04
CA GLU A 31 -0.64 -3.63 -16.94
C GLU A 31 0.55 -4.43 -16.38
N SER A 32 1.58 -3.75 -15.88
CA SER A 32 2.76 -4.43 -15.34
C SER A 32 2.46 -5.20 -14.05
N LEU A 33 1.52 -4.73 -13.23
CA LEU A 33 1.05 -5.45 -12.06
C LEU A 33 0.27 -6.72 -12.43
N LEU A 34 -0.53 -6.66 -13.48
CA LEU A 34 -1.23 -7.84 -14.01
C LEU A 34 -0.24 -8.86 -14.56
N GLU A 35 0.73 -8.42 -15.37
CA GLU A 35 1.79 -9.28 -15.90
C GLU A 35 2.59 -9.96 -14.79
N ALA A 36 3.01 -9.18 -13.78
CA ALA A 36 3.69 -9.71 -12.60
C ALA A 36 2.83 -10.74 -11.85
N GLY A 37 1.53 -10.50 -11.74
CA GLY A 37 0.58 -11.45 -11.13
C GLY A 37 0.46 -12.74 -11.92
N TYR A 38 0.34 -12.68 -13.26
CA TYR A 38 0.24 -13.87 -14.11
C TYR A 38 1.53 -14.72 -14.07
N GLY A 39 2.69 -14.09 -13.93
CA GLY A 39 3.98 -14.76 -13.80
C GLY A 39 4.35 -15.20 -12.38
N ALA A 40 3.54 -14.88 -11.38
CA ALA A 40 3.88 -15.13 -9.98
C ALA A 40 3.73 -16.61 -9.58
N THR A 41 4.53 -17.02 -8.61
CA THR A 41 4.40 -18.34 -7.97
C THR A 41 3.53 -18.22 -6.72
N TYR A 42 2.39 -18.92 -6.72
CA TYR A 42 1.41 -18.88 -5.64
C TYR A 42 1.64 -20.02 -4.64
N GLN A 43 1.48 -19.69 -3.36
CA GLN A 43 1.60 -20.63 -2.25
C GLN A 43 0.51 -20.37 -1.21
N HIS A 44 0.27 -21.33 -0.31
CA HIS A 44 -0.67 -21.14 0.79
C HIS A 44 -0.19 -20.01 1.72
N GLY A 45 -1.08 -19.08 2.04
CA GLY A 45 -0.76 -17.83 2.70
C GLY A 45 -0.42 -17.91 4.19
N GLY A 46 -0.58 -19.07 4.81
CA GLY A 46 -0.38 -19.26 6.25
C GLY A 46 -1.55 -18.71 7.08
N ALA A 47 -1.35 -18.58 8.39
CA ALA A 47 -2.42 -18.28 9.35
C ALA A 47 -3.02 -16.87 9.23
N ALA A 48 -2.23 -15.87 8.80
CA ALA A 48 -2.65 -14.47 8.80
C ALA A 48 -3.58 -14.10 7.62
N TYR A 49 -3.49 -14.81 6.49
CA TYR A 49 -4.31 -14.57 5.31
C TYR A 49 -4.69 -15.91 4.66
N PRO A 50 -5.94 -16.38 4.82
CA PRO A 50 -6.36 -17.66 4.25
C PRO A 50 -6.33 -17.61 2.72
N GLY A 51 -6.00 -18.75 2.09
CA GLY A 51 -5.98 -18.93 0.63
C GLY A 51 -4.59 -18.98 -0.01
N ILE A 52 -4.56 -18.93 -1.34
CA ILE A 52 -3.34 -18.91 -2.17
C ILE A 52 -2.91 -17.47 -2.46
N ARG A 53 -1.63 -17.15 -2.25
CA ARG A 53 -1.04 -15.84 -2.50
C ARG A 53 0.40 -15.94 -2.98
N SER A 54 0.86 -14.90 -3.67
CA SER A 54 2.28 -14.65 -3.89
C SER A 54 2.73 -13.45 -3.06
N TRP A 55 4.02 -13.37 -2.79
CA TRP A 55 4.62 -12.12 -2.31
C TRP A 55 4.54 -11.07 -3.42
N ALA A 56 4.22 -9.83 -3.04
CA ALA A 56 4.37 -8.69 -3.93
C ALA A 56 5.85 -8.32 -4.04
N ASP A 57 6.24 -7.80 -5.19
CA ASP A 57 7.57 -7.24 -5.37
C ASP A 57 7.77 -6.06 -4.39
N PRO A 58 8.82 -6.08 -3.54
CA PRO A 58 9.07 -5.01 -2.57
C PRO A 58 9.21 -3.62 -3.20
N SER A 59 9.65 -3.55 -4.47
CA SER A 59 9.82 -2.31 -5.21
C SER A 59 8.50 -1.66 -5.62
N TYR A 60 7.35 -2.35 -5.47
CA TYR A 60 6.03 -1.78 -5.77
C TYR A 60 5.79 -0.44 -5.07
N LEU A 61 6.24 -0.31 -3.82
CA LEU A 61 6.06 0.91 -3.03
C LEU A 61 7.12 1.98 -3.31
N ASP A 62 8.23 1.65 -3.97
CA ASP A 62 9.35 2.57 -4.15
C ASP A 62 8.94 3.82 -4.92
N GLY A 63 8.11 3.67 -5.96
CA GLY A 63 7.61 4.79 -6.76
C GLY A 63 6.80 5.82 -5.95
N ARG A 64 6.28 5.44 -4.78
CA ARG A 64 5.47 6.31 -3.91
C ARG A 64 6.00 6.40 -2.48
N ARG A 65 7.24 5.99 -2.26
CA ARG A 65 7.88 5.97 -0.94
C ARG A 65 7.74 7.31 -0.21
N ASP A 66 8.07 8.42 -0.88
CA ASP A 66 8.03 9.75 -0.27
C ASP A 66 6.61 10.19 0.10
N LEU A 67 5.63 9.88 -0.76
CA LEU A 67 4.22 10.14 -0.47
C LEU A 67 3.75 9.34 0.75
N MET A 68 4.07 8.05 0.79
CA MET A 68 3.72 7.17 1.90
C MET A 68 4.35 7.66 3.20
N MET A 69 5.63 8.03 3.19
CA MET A 69 6.33 8.57 4.37
C MET A 69 5.70 9.88 4.86
N GLN A 70 5.33 10.79 3.94
CA GLN A 70 4.63 12.03 4.31
C GLN A 70 3.28 11.75 4.96
N ILE A 71 2.51 10.79 4.45
CA ILE A 71 1.22 10.39 5.02
C ILE A 71 1.42 9.79 6.42
N MET A 72 2.36 8.85 6.56
CA MET A 72 2.66 8.20 7.85
C MET A 72 3.09 9.21 8.92
N GLN A 73 3.90 10.21 8.56
CA GLN A 73 4.33 11.26 9.48
C GLN A 73 3.20 12.24 9.81
N ARG A 74 2.55 12.80 8.79
CA ARG A 74 1.64 13.95 8.98
C ARG A 74 0.25 13.56 9.43
N VAL A 75 -0.25 12.40 9.01
CA VAL A 75 -1.60 11.94 9.36
C VAL A 75 -1.56 11.04 10.59
N PHE A 76 -0.58 10.13 10.64
CA PHE A 76 -0.52 9.10 11.68
C PHE A 76 0.57 9.33 12.74
N GLY A 77 1.38 10.38 12.62
CA GLY A 77 2.35 10.78 13.65
C GLY A 77 3.59 9.88 13.77
N PHE A 78 3.87 9.01 12.81
CA PHE A 78 5.04 8.13 12.88
C PHE A 78 6.35 8.90 12.68
N THR A 79 7.31 8.78 13.60
CA THR A 79 8.61 9.48 13.53
C THR A 79 9.83 8.58 13.37
N ARG A 80 9.69 7.26 13.60
CA ARG A 80 10.82 6.30 13.57
C ARG A 80 10.60 5.08 12.67
N GLY A 81 9.35 4.68 12.42
CA GLY A 81 8.99 3.53 11.60
C GLY A 81 7.75 2.82 12.13
N ALA A 82 7.15 1.94 11.34
CA ALA A 82 6.06 1.08 11.74
C ALA A 82 6.51 -0.38 11.61
N ARG A 83 6.10 -1.23 12.55
CA ARG A 83 6.33 -2.67 12.51
C ARG A 83 4.96 -3.34 12.43
N LEU A 84 4.85 -4.33 11.57
CA LEU A 84 3.74 -5.28 11.63
C LEU A 84 4.16 -6.39 12.59
N ASP A 85 3.37 -6.63 13.62
CA ASP A 85 3.53 -7.82 14.44
C ASP A 85 3.21 -9.05 13.57
N ALA A 86 4.06 -10.07 13.71
CA ALA A 86 3.99 -11.29 12.92
C ALA A 86 2.92 -12.25 13.45
#